data_AF-T1ADF2-F1
#
_entry.id   AF-T1ADF2-F1
#
_cell.length_a   1.000
_cell.length_b   1.000
_cell.length_c   1.000
_cell.angle_alpha   90.00
_cell.angle_beta   90.00
_cell.angle_gamma   90.00
#
_symmetry.space_group_name_H-M   'P 1'
#
loop_
_entity.id
_entity.type
_entity.pdbx_description
1 polymer ?
#
loop_
_entity_poly.entity_id
_entity_poly.type
_entity_poly.pdbx_seq_one_letter_code
_entity_poly.pdbx_strand_id
1 'polypeptide(L)'
;MKTESSEPPIKELCERVDRGKLELQPDFQRKYVWDDKPKVKSKLIESVLMRVPIPVIYTAELDNGREVVVDGQQRLKTFLDFRKNDGFRLSGLEVMDVWSGSRYSDLPQEIQDLIDSYP
;
A
#
# COMPACT_ATOMS: atom_id res chain seq x y z
N MET A 1 21.63 -18.56 -8.40
CA MET A 1 20.34 -17.89 -8.16
C MET A 1 20.60 -16.82 -7.10
N LYS A 2 20.72 -15.56 -7.51
CA LYS A 2 21.04 -14.45 -6.59
C LYS A 2 19.71 -13.81 -6.18
N THR A 3 19.24 -14.08 -4.98
CA THR A 3 18.14 -13.36 -4.36
C THR A 3 18.75 -12.19 -3.58
N GLU A 4 18.84 -11.01 -4.20
CA GLU A 4 18.96 -9.79 -3.41
C GLU A 4 17.57 -9.47 -2.86
N SER A 5 17.33 -9.89 -1.62
CA SER A 5 16.04 -9.79 -0.93
C SER A 5 15.94 -8.44 -0.20
N SER A 6 15.94 -7.33 -0.94
CA SER A 6 15.39 -6.09 -0.40
C SER A 6 13.90 -6.04 -0.72
N GLU A 7 13.08 -5.77 0.28
CA GLU A 7 11.64 -5.57 0.09
C GLU A 7 11.42 -4.37 -0.86
N PRO A 8 10.68 -4.57 -1.97
CA PRO A 8 10.46 -3.51 -2.94
C PRO A 8 9.60 -2.41 -2.30
N PRO A 9 9.95 -1.12 -2.46
CA PRO A 9 9.15 -0.04 -1.90
C PRO A 9 7.69 -0.10 -2.36
N ILE A 10 6.78 0.43 -1.54
CA ILE A 10 5.34 0.54 -1.84
C ILE A 10 5.09 1.12 -3.22
N LYS A 11 5.84 2.16 -3.62
CA LYS A 11 5.74 2.76 -4.95
C LYS A 11 6.00 1.72 -6.06
N GLU A 12 7.05 0.93 -5.92
CA GLU A 12 7.40 -0.09 -6.92
C GLU A 12 6.32 -1.17 -7.00
N LEU A 13 5.81 -1.64 -5.87
CA LEU A 13 4.70 -2.59 -5.84
C LEU A 13 3.45 -2.04 -6.53
N CYS A 14 3.10 -0.78 -6.26
CA CYS A 14 1.97 -0.11 -6.92
C CYS A 14 2.17 -0.02 -8.44
N GLU A 15 3.37 0.34 -8.89
CA GLU A 15 3.69 0.40 -10.32
C GLU A 15 3.65 -0.99 -10.99
N ARG A 16 4.07 -2.06 -10.29
CA ARG A 16 3.93 -3.43 -10.81
C ARG A 16 2.46 -3.80 -11.00
N VAL A 17 1.57 -3.38 -10.09
CA VAL A 17 0.12 -3.55 -10.25
C VAL A 17 -0.38 -2.75 -11.46
N ASP A 18 0.03 -1.49 -11.58
CA ASP A 18 -0.41 -0.60 -12.66
C ASP A 18 -0.01 -1.10 -14.06
N ARG A 19 1.16 -1.75 -14.17
CA ARG A 19 1.65 -2.37 -15.40
C ARG A 19 1.04 -3.76 -15.67
N GLY A 20 0.18 -4.27 -14.79
CA GLY A 20 -0.37 -5.63 -14.88
C GLY A 20 0.64 -6.75 -14.61
N LYS A 21 1.85 -6.41 -14.13
CA LYS A 21 2.89 -7.37 -13.76
C LYS A 21 2.52 -8.08 -12.45
N LEU A 22 1.97 -7.35 -11.48
CA LEU A 22 1.55 -7.89 -10.18
C LEU A 22 0.02 -7.96 -10.10
N GLU A 23 -0.50 -9.18 -9.95
CA GLU A 23 -1.91 -9.44 -9.71
C GLU A 23 -2.23 -9.27 -8.22
N LEU A 24 -2.91 -8.16 -7.91
CA LEU A 24 -3.28 -7.80 -6.54
C LEU A 24 -4.35 -8.72 -5.93
N GLN A 25 -5.26 -9.23 -6.76
CA GLN A 25 -6.40 -10.04 -6.33
C GLN A 25 -6.61 -11.22 -7.28
N PRO A 26 -5.81 -12.28 -7.14
CA PRO A 26 -6.07 -13.53 -7.82
C PRO A 26 -7.31 -14.23 -7.26
N ASP A 27 -7.91 -15.10 -8.08
CA ASP A 27 -9.23 -15.72 -7.80
C ASP A 27 -9.31 -16.50 -6.48
N PHE A 28 -8.19 -16.99 -5.96
CA PHE A 28 -8.12 -17.73 -4.69
C PHE A 28 -8.05 -16.82 -3.45
N GLN A 29 -7.82 -15.51 -3.62
CA GLN A 29 -7.75 -14.57 -2.50
C GLN A 29 -9.14 -14.18 -2.00
N ARG A 30 -9.22 -13.81 -0.71
CA ARG A 30 -10.46 -13.26 -0.15
C ARG A 30 -10.80 -11.94 -0.86
N LYS A 31 -12.09 -11.60 -0.85
CA LYS A 31 -12.54 -10.29 -1.33
C LYS A 31 -11.88 -9.17 -0.52
N TYR A 32 -11.63 -8.05 -1.17
CA TYR A 32 -11.29 -6.83 -0.46
C TYR A 32 -12.47 -6.43 0.45
N VAL A 33 -12.19 -6.14 1.73
CA VAL A 33 -13.24 -5.86 2.73
C VAL A 33 -13.01 -4.56 3.49
N TRP A 34 -12.09 -3.73 3.00
CA TRP A 34 -11.78 -2.42 3.59
C TRP A 34 -12.38 -1.25 2.80
N ASP A 35 -13.12 -1.49 1.71
CA ASP A 35 -13.74 -0.41 0.90
C ASP A 35 -14.52 0.57 1.76
N ASP A 36 -15.40 0.06 2.63
CA ASP A 36 -16.22 0.87 3.53
C ASP A 36 -15.58 1.09 4.91
N LYS A 37 -14.25 0.92 5.03
CA LYS A 37 -13.51 1.05 6.30
C LYS A 37 -12.43 2.14 6.22
N PRO A 38 -12.80 3.42 5.96
CA PRO A 38 -11.84 4.51 5.78
C PRO A 38 -10.92 4.72 6.99
N LYS A 39 -11.42 4.50 8.21
CA LYS A 39 -10.60 4.58 9.44
C LYS A 39 -9.52 3.52 9.50
N VAL A 40 -9.82 2.29 9.04
CA VAL A 40 -8.82 1.19 9.02
C VAL A 40 -7.75 1.48 7.97
N LYS A 41 -8.15 1.94 6.78
CA LYS A 41 -7.22 2.41 5.75
C LYS A 41 -6.33 3.54 6.27
N SER A 42 -6.91 4.52 6.95
CA SER A 42 -6.19 5.67 7.50
C SER A 42 -5.19 5.28 8.59
N LYS A 43 -5.55 4.36 9.49
CA LYS A 43 -4.63 3.85 10.52
C LYS A 43 -3.41 3.12 9.93
N LEU A 44 -3.57 2.44 8.79
CA LEU A 44 -2.43 1.86 8.09
C LEU A 44 -1.46 2.95 7.60
N ILE A 45 -1.98 4.03 7.00
CA ILE A 45 -1.15 5.16 6.58
C ILE A 45 -0.51 5.83 7.80
N GLU A 46 -1.25 6.00 8.89
CA GLU A 46 -0.73 6.55 10.15
C GLU A 46 0.47 5.76 10.68
N SER A 47 0.40 4.42 10.67
CA SER A 47 1.52 3.55 11.05
C SER A 47 2.77 3.84 10.22
N VAL A 48 2.63 4.03 8.91
CA VAL A 48 3.75 4.39 8.02
C VAL A 48 4.33 5.76 8.37
N LEU A 49 3.47 6.76 8.59
CA LEU A 49 3.88 8.11 8.97
C LEU A 49 4.63 8.13 10.32
N MET A 50 4.24 7.25 11.24
CA MET A 50 4.88 7.07 12.54
C MET A 50 6.11 6.14 12.51
N ARG A 51 6.46 5.58 11.34
CA ARG A 51 7.51 4.56 11.19
C ARG A 51 7.29 3.33 12.07
N VAL A 52 6.02 3.00 12.34
CA VAL A 52 5.64 1.75 12.97
C VAL A 52 5.81 0.64 11.92
N PRO A 53 6.53 -0.46 12.24
CA PRO A 53 6.65 -1.60 11.35
C PRO A 53 5.28 -2.21 11.05
N ILE A 54 4.92 -2.33 9.78
CA ILE A 54 3.75 -3.11 9.33
C ILE A 54 4.24 -4.45 8.77
N PRO A 55 3.40 -5.49 8.76
CA PRO A 55 3.78 -6.76 8.14
C PRO A 55 4.07 -6.60 6.65
N VAL A 56 5.14 -7.23 6.19
CA VAL A 56 5.63 -7.25 4.81
C VAL A 56 4.54 -7.67 3.83
N ILE A 57 4.58 -7.16 2.60
CA ILE A 57 3.73 -7.63 1.50
C ILE A 57 4.47 -8.75 0.77
N TYR A 58 3.88 -9.94 0.74
CA TYR A 58 4.48 -11.10 0.10
C TYR A 58 3.92 -11.29 -1.30
N THR A 59 4.82 -11.47 -2.27
CA THR A 59 4.49 -11.76 -3.67
C THR A 59 5.13 -13.09 -4.08
N ALA A 60 4.53 -13.76 -5.07
CA ALA A 60 5.09 -14.94 -5.69
C ALA A 60 5.14 -14.75 -7.21
N GLU A 61 6.26 -15.13 -7.82
CA GLU A 61 6.41 -15.16 -9.27
C GLU A 61 5.73 -16.42 -9.84
N LEU A 62 5.03 -16.25 -10.95
CA LEU A 62 4.40 -17.31 -11.73
C LEU A 62 5.29 -17.70 -12.92
N ASP A 63 5.05 -18.89 -13.49
CA ASP A 63 5.82 -19.42 -14.63
C ASP A 63 5.81 -18.52 -15.88
N ASN A 64 4.84 -17.60 -15.99
CA ASN A 64 4.69 -16.66 -17.10
C ASN A 64 5.37 -15.29 -16.84
N GLY A 65 6.14 -15.15 -15.75
CA GLY A 65 6.84 -13.92 -15.37
C GLY A 65 5.94 -12.83 -14.75
N ARG A 66 4.65 -13.11 -14.52
CA ARG A 66 3.78 -12.29 -13.69
C ARG A 66 3.97 -12.63 -12.22
N GLU A 67 3.60 -11.71 -11.35
CA GLU A 67 3.63 -11.88 -9.90
C GLU A 67 2.19 -11.91 -9.37
N VAL A 68 1.96 -12.58 -8.24
CA VAL A 68 0.69 -12.56 -7.51
C VAL A 68 0.92 -12.19 -6.05
N VAL A 69 -0.01 -11.46 -5.44
CA VAL A 69 0.04 -11.18 -4.00
C VAL A 69 -0.40 -12.42 -3.21
N VAL A 70 0.46 -12.88 -2.32
CA VAL A 70 0.21 -14.02 -1.42
C VAL A 70 -0.32 -13.54 -0.06
N ASP A 71 0.26 -12.45 0.47
CA ASP A 71 -0.20 -11.79 1.69
C ASP A 71 -0.06 -10.27 1.57
N GLY A 72 -0.88 -9.53 2.30
CA GLY A 72 -0.84 -8.06 2.31
C GLY A 72 -1.71 -7.40 1.25
N GLN A 73 -2.62 -8.14 0.61
CA GLN A 73 -3.59 -7.61 -0.35
C GLN A 73 -4.31 -6.35 0.14
N GLN A 74 -4.83 -6.35 1.37
CA GLN A 74 -5.58 -5.21 1.89
C GLN A 74 -4.66 -3.98 2.10
N ARG A 75 -3.39 -4.23 2.46
CA ARG A 75 -2.37 -3.18 2.66
C ARG A 75 -1.98 -2.57 1.32
N LEU A 76 -1.58 -3.39 0.34
CA LEU A 76 -1.19 -2.92 -0.98
C LEU A 76 -2.34 -2.20 -1.69
N LYS A 77 -3.56 -2.73 -1.61
CA LYS A 77 -4.74 -2.05 -2.17
C LYS A 77 -4.98 -0.68 -1.51
N THR A 78 -4.78 -0.58 -0.19
CA THR A 78 -4.92 0.69 0.52
C THR A 78 -3.89 1.73 0.05
N PHE A 79 -2.62 1.33 -0.09
CA PHE A 79 -1.59 2.23 -0.63
C PHE A 79 -1.89 2.64 -2.07
N LEU A 80 -2.30 1.69 -2.92
CA LEU A 80 -2.67 1.95 -4.30
C LEU A 80 -3.84 2.95 -4.39
N ASP A 81 -4.90 2.73 -3.61
CA ASP A 81 -6.06 3.62 -3.57
C ASP A 81 -5.68 5.01 -3.08
N PHE A 82 -4.87 5.11 -2.03
CA PHE A 82 -4.45 6.38 -1.47
C PHE A 82 -3.60 7.19 -2.46
N ARG A 83 -2.58 6.55 -3.06
CA ARG A 83 -1.60 7.19 -3.93
C ARG A 83 -2.13 7.49 -5.33
N LYS A 84 -2.77 6.53 -5.99
CA LYS A 84 -3.03 6.61 -7.44
C LYS A 84 -4.22 7.50 -7.80
N ASN A 85 -5.23 7.56 -6.94
CA ASN A 85 -6.51 8.21 -7.25
C ASN A 85 -6.99 9.17 -6.17
N ASP A 86 -6.13 9.51 -5.22
CA ASP A 86 -6.53 10.19 -3.98
C ASP A 86 -7.78 9.54 -3.36
N GLY A 87 -7.83 8.20 -3.35
CA GLY A 87 -9.08 7.45 -3.23
C GLY A 87 -9.85 7.66 -1.93
N PHE A 88 -9.18 8.17 -0.89
CA PHE A 88 -9.82 8.55 0.37
C PHE A 88 -9.05 9.67 1.08
N ARG A 89 -9.76 10.36 1.98
CA ARG A 89 -9.16 11.30 2.94
C ARG A 89 -8.77 10.56 4.21
N LEU A 90 -7.62 10.90 4.78
CA LEU A 90 -7.23 10.39 6.09
C LEU A 90 -8.26 10.79 7.14
N SER A 91 -8.65 9.86 8.00
CA SER A 91 -9.67 10.09 9.02
C SER A 91 -9.48 9.17 10.23
N GLY A 92 -9.82 9.68 11.42
CA GLY A 92 -9.68 8.91 12.66
C GLY A 92 -8.22 8.58 13.00
N LEU A 93 -7.32 9.50 12.67
CA LEU A 93 -5.93 9.52 13.13
C LEU A 93 -5.92 9.88 14.63
N GLU A 94 -5.02 9.29 15.40
CA GLU A 94 -4.91 9.51 16.84
C GLU A 94 -3.65 10.30 17.21
N VAL A 95 -2.56 10.10 16.47
CA VAL A 95 -1.26 10.72 16.72
C VAL A 95 -0.91 11.71 15.61
N MET A 96 -1.20 11.37 14.36
CA MET A 96 -0.85 12.19 13.18
C MET A 96 -2.04 13.04 12.71
N ASP A 97 -2.89 13.53 13.63
CA ASP A 97 -4.13 14.25 13.32
C ASP A 97 -3.92 15.54 12.51
N VAL A 98 -2.70 16.08 12.46
CA VAL A 98 -2.33 17.17 11.54
C VAL A 98 -2.61 16.86 10.06
N TRP A 99 -2.64 15.57 9.68
CA TRP A 99 -2.95 15.13 8.32
C TRP A 99 -4.41 14.67 8.15
N SER A 100 -5.25 14.86 9.18
CA SER A 100 -6.66 14.50 9.13
C SER A 100 -7.38 15.31 8.06
N GLY A 101 -8.16 14.63 7.22
CA GLY A 101 -8.82 15.22 6.07
C GLY A 101 -7.95 15.32 4.82
N SER A 102 -6.64 15.13 4.87
CA SER A 102 -5.75 15.19 3.71
C SER A 102 -5.94 13.99 2.78
N ARG A 103 -5.89 14.24 1.48
CA ARG A 103 -5.63 13.23 0.42
C ARG A 103 -4.13 13.09 0.23
N TYR A 104 -3.68 12.11 -0.58
CA TYR A 104 -2.25 11.93 -0.85
C TYR A 104 -1.65 13.17 -1.51
N SER A 105 -2.34 13.74 -2.50
CA SER A 105 -1.93 14.97 -3.18
C SER A 105 -1.84 16.21 -2.28
N ASP A 106 -2.55 16.19 -1.14
CA ASP A 106 -2.57 17.31 -0.19
C ASP A 106 -1.35 17.27 0.75
N LEU A 107 -0.60 16.16 0.79
CA LEU A 107 0.55 15.99 1.67
C LEU A 107 1.80 16.67 1.09
N PRO A 108 2.72 17.20 1.93
CA PRO A 108 4.02 17.65 1.47
C PRO A 108 4.80 16.55 0.76
N GLN A 109 5.70 16.94 -0.16
CA GLN A 109 6.48 15.99 -0.94
C GLN A 109 7.28 15.03 -0.06
N GLU A 110 7.83 15.51 1.06
CA GLU A 110 8.61 14.71 1.99
C GLU A 110 7.77 13.58 2.64
N ILE A 111 6.47 13.85 2.85
CA ILE A 111 5.53 12.87 3.41
C ILE A 111 5.08 11.87 2.33
N GLN A 112 4.86 12.34 1.10
CA GLN A 112 4.60 11.46 -0.04
C GLN A 112 5.78 10.51 -0.27
N ASP A 113 7.00 11.04 -0.26
CA ASP A 113 8.24 10.27 -0.43
C ASP A 113 8.42 9.24 0.68
N LEU A 114 8.13 9.61 1.94
CA LEU A 114 8.15 8.69 3.08
C LEU A 114 7.22 7.48 2.87
N ILE A 115 5.99 7.73 2.37
CA ILE A 115 5.02 6.67 2.09
C ILE A 115 5.50 5.81 0.90
N ASP A 116 5.96 6.46 -0.18
CA ASP A 116 6.38 5.80 -1.41
C ASP A 116 7.63 4.93 -1.22
N SER A 117 8.55 5.36 -0.34
CA SER A 117 9.79 4.65 -0.02
C SER A 117 9.65 3.58 1.06
N TYR A 118 8.46 3.44 1.67
CA TYR A 118 8.24 2.44 2.71
C TYR A 118 8.42 1.03 2.12
N PRO A 119 9.18 0.12 2.77
CA PRO A 119 9.42 -1.24 2.27
C PRO A 119 8.18 -2.15 2.33
#